data_AF-A0A1A8E4N1-F1
#
_entry.id   AF-A0A1A8E4N1-F1
#
_cell.length_a   1.000
_cell.length_b   1.000
_cell.length_c   1.000
_cell.angle_alpha   90.00
_cell.angle_beta   90.00
_cell.angle_gamma   90.00
#
_symmetry.space_group_name_H-M   'P 1'
#
loop_
_entity.id
_entity.type
_entity.pdbx_description
1 polymer ?
#
loop_
_entity_poly.entity_id
_entity_poly.type
_entity_poly.pdbx_seq_one_letter_code
_entity_poly.pdbx_strand_id
1 'polypeptide(L)'
;LLDNIIPIHVADQLKLTQSYSKNHDSVGVIFASIVNFSEFYEESYEGGKECYRVLNELIGDFDDLLRKPEFRSVEKIKTIGSTYMAASGLNVQQMAEDDDDSPHAHLRALFNFALEMMGVLDDFNKNMLGF
;
A
#
# COMPACT_ATOMS: atom_id res chain seq x y z
N LEU A 1 -8.55 5.21 -14.52
CA LEU A 1 -8.06 6.56 -14.09
C LEU A 1 -8.75 7.01 -12.81
N LEU A 2 -10.08 6.96 -12.70
CA LEU A 2 -10.80 7.34 -11.48
C LEU A 2 -10.48 6.43 -10.28
N ASP A 3 -10.35 5.12 -10.51
CA ASP A 3 -10.05 4.12 -9.46
C ASP A 3 -8.65 4.28 -8.84
N ASN A 4 -7.76 5.05 -9.48
CA ASN A 4 -6.41 5.31 -8.97
C ASN A 4 -6.39 6.48 -7.96
N ILE A 5 -7.44 7.30 -7.92
CA ILE A 5 -7.51 8.51 -7.08
C ILE A 5 -8.49 8.30 -5.93
N ILE A 6 -9.57 7.55 -6.16
CA ILE A 6 -10.65 7.36 -5.21
C ILE A 6 -10.96 5.86 -5.11
N PRO A 7 -11.03 5.27 -3.90
CA PRO A 7 -11.44 3.89 -3.73
C PRO A 7 -12.83 3.64 -4.33
N ILE A 8 -13.04 2.46 -4.91
CA ILE A 8 -14.26 2.11 -5.66
C ILE A 8 -15.52 2.34 -4.81
N HIS A 9 -15.49 1.90 -3.54
CA HIS A 9 -16.61 2.03 -2.62
C HIS A 9 -16.99 3.50 -2.32
N VAL A 10 -16.00 4.41 -2.37
CA VAL A 10 -16.21 5.86 -2.21
C VAL A 10 -16.77 6.45 -3.50
N ALA A 11 -16.23 6.04 -4.65
CA ALA A 11 -16.67 6.54 -5.95
C ALA A 11 -18.15 6.23 -6.22
N ASP A 12 -18.62 5.04 -5.85
CA ASP A 12 -20.02 4.66 -6.02
C ASP A 12 -20.97 5.46 -5.14
N GLN A 13 -20.58 5.77 -3.89
CA GLN A 13 -21.38 6.68 -3.06
C GLN A 13 -21.34 8.12 -3.60
N LEU A 14 -20.19 8.61 -4.06
CA LEU A 14 -20.06 9.97 -4.60
C LEU A 14 -20.91 10.22 -5.85
N LYS A 15 -21.19 9.17 -6.65
CA LYS A 15 -22.14 9.24 -7.77
C LYS A 15 -23.57 9.56 -7.32
N LEU A 16 -23.93 9.13 -6.10
CA LEU A 16 -25.29 9.25 -5.56
C LEU A 16 -25.44 10.48 -4.68
N THR A 17 -24.46 10.73 -3.81
CA THR A 17 -24.44 11.84 -2.87
C THR A 17 -23.18 12.64 -3.15
N GLN A 18 -23.31 13.91 -3.53
CA GLN A 18 -22.18 14.80 -3.88
C GLN A 18 -21.11 14.97 -2.78
N SER A 19 -21.24 14.28 -1.64
CA SER A 19 -20.27 14.16 -0.57
C SER A 19 -20.21 12.71 -0.05
N TYR A 20 -19.06 12.33 0.50
CA TYR A 20 -18.82 11.05 1.16
C TYR A 20 -18.32 11.29 2.57
N SER A 21 -18.94 10.63 3.54
CA SER A 21 -18.47 10.58 4.93
C SER A 21 -18.93 9.25 5.52
N LYS A 22 -18.00 8.49 6.09
CA LYS A 22 -18.25 7.18 6.66
C LYS A 22 -17.46 7.01 7.94
N ASN A 23 -18.13 6.52 8.99
CA ASN A 23 -17.48 6.12 10.21
C ASN A 23 -17.04 4.65 10.11
N HIS A 24 -15.88 4.31 10.66
CA HIS A 24 -15.33 2.97 10.62
C HIS A 24 -14.97 2.52 12.04
N ASP A 25 -15.60 1.45 12.52
CA ASP A 25 -15.44 0.96 13.89
C ASP A 25 -14.22 0.04 14.07
N SER A 26 -13.72 -0.56 12.98
CA SER A 26 -12.56 -1.46 13.00
C SER A 26 -11.68 -1.25 11.77
N VAL A 27 -10.51 -0.64 11.98
CA VAL A 27 -9.53 -0.30 10.93
C VAL A 27 -8.12 -0.60 11.43
N GLY A 28 -7.30 -1.17 10.56
CA GLY A 28 -5.85 -1.29 10.77
C GLY A 28 -5.11 -0.30 9.87
N VAL A 29 -4.00 0.27 10.35
CA VAL A 29 -3.15 1.18 9.57
C VAL A 29 -1.68 0.81 9.78
N ILE A 30 -0.90 0.78 8.70
CA ILE A 30 0.55 0.60 8.74
C ILE A 30 1.27 1.77 8.08
N PHE A 31 2.49 2.01 8.57
CA PHE A 31 3.47 2.90 7.97
C PHE A 31 4.76 2.10 7.78
N ALA A 32 5.26 2.03 6.54
CA ALA A 32 6.53 1.40 6.21
C ALA A 32 7.47 2.46 5.65
N SER A 33 8.49 2.83 6.41
CA SER A 33 9.45 3.89 6.06
C SER A 33 10.82 3.30 5.74
N ILE A 34 11.37 3.64 4.57
CA ILE A 34 12.75 3.28 4.22
C ILE A 34 13.70 4.26 4.91
N VAL A 35 14.46 3.77 5.89
CA VAL A 35 15.28 4.59 6.80
C VAL A 35 16.51 5.16 6.08
N ASN A 36 17.24 4.35 5.33
CA ASN A 36 18.54 4.74 4.77
C ASN A 36 18.43 5.44 3.40
N PHE A 37 17.23 5.79 2.94
CA PHE A 37 17.05 6.39 1.61
C PHE A 37 17.72 7.76 1.49
N SER A 38 17.75 8.55 2.58
CA SER A 38 18.43 9.85 2.59
C SER A 38 19.95 9.74 2.46
N GLU A 39 20.54 8.65 2.95
CA GLU A 39 21.98 8.39 2.82
C GLU A 39 22.33 7.82 1.43
N PHE A 40 21.40 7.09 0.83
CA PHE A 40 21.51 6.59 -0.56
C PHE A 40 21.29 7.70 -1.61
N TYR A 41 20.63 8.80 -1.25
CA TYR A 41 20.31 9.88 -2.18
C TYR A 41 21.54 10.72 -2.53
N GLU A 42 21.87 10.80 -3.83
CA GLU A 42 22.94 11.65 -4.35
C GLU A 42 22.41 12.62 -5.43
N GLU A 43 22.26 13.90 -5.07
CA GLU A 43 21.74 14.93 -5.99
C GLU A 43 22.72 15.27 -7.13
N SER A 44 24.03 15.12 -6.89
CA SER A 44 25.09 15.40 -7.87
C SER A 44 25.04 14.48 -9.09
N TYR A 45 24.44 13.29 -8.97
CA TYR A 45 24.35 12.31 -10.05
C TYR A 45 22.97 12.35 -10.71
N GLU A 46 22.91 12.73 -12.00
CA GLU A 46 21.67 12.88 -12.79
C GLU A 46 20.56 13.71 -12.11
N GLY A 47 20.92 14.61 -11.20
CA GLY A 47 19.96 15.42 -10.43
C GLY A 47 19.16 14.61 -9.41
N GLY A 48 19.70 13.50 -8.92
CA GLY A 48 19.04 12.61 -7.95
C GLY A 48 17.89 11.78 -8.51
N LYS A 49 17.62 11.85 -9.82
CA LYS A 49 16.49 11.16 -10.48
C LYS A 49 16.60 9.64 -10.38
N GLU A 50 17.81 9.11 -10.46
CA GLU A 50 18.05 7.67 -10.40
C GLU A 50 17.67 7.08 -9.04
N CYS A 51 17.94 7.80 -7.94
CA CYS A 51 17.48 7.39 -6.61
C CYS A 51 15.95 7.33 -6.53
N TYR A 52 15.24 8.28 -7.16
CA TYR A 52 13.78 8.25 -7.24
C TYR A 52 13.26 7.13 -8.17
N ARG A 53 14.00 6.76 -9.21
CA ARG A 53 13.65 5.62 -10.08
C ARG A 53 13.69 4.31 -9.29
N VAL A 54 14.74 4.10 -8.51
CA VAL A 54 14.90 2.95 -7.59
C VAL A 54 13.77 2.94 -6.56
N LEU A 55 13.46 4.09 -5.94
CA LEU A 55 12.34 4.18 -5.00
C LEU A 55 11.01 3.84 -5.68
N ASN A 56 10.77 4.34 -6.89
CA ASN A 56 9.54 4.08 -7.63
C ASN A 56 9.39 2.61 -8.02
N GLU A 57 10.49 1.93 -8.32
CA GLU A 57 10.51 0.48 -8.57
C GLU A 57 10.10 -0.30 -7.32
N LEU A 58 10.72 -0.02 -6.17
CA LEU A 58 10.36 -0.67 -4.90
C LEU A 58 8.90 -0.40 -4.48
N ILE A 59 8.42 0.84 -4.65
CA ILE A 59 7.01 1.17 -4.40
C ILE A 59 6.09 0.42 -5.38
N GLY A 60 6.52 0.25 -6.63
CA GLY A 60 5.83 -0.56 -7.63
C GLY A 60 5.70 -2.02 -7.20
N ASP A 61 6.76 -2.61 -6.65
CA ASP A 61 6.74 -3.99 -6.15
C ASP A 61 5.77 -4.15 -4.96
N PHE A 62 5.67 -3.15 -4.07
CA PHE A 62 4.64 -3.12 -3.02
C PHE A 62 3.22 -2.95 -3.59
N ASP A 63 3.04 -2.14 -4.64
CA ASP A 63 1.76 -1.98 -5.32
C ASP A 63 1.33 -3.29 -6.01
N ASP A 64 2.27 -4.08 -6.49
CA ASP A 64 2.03 -5.38 -7.11
C ASP A 64 1.56 -6.42 -6.05
N LEU A 65 2.10 -6.37 -4.83
CA LEU A 65 1.58 -7.18 -3.72
C LEU A 65 0.09 -6.92 -3.48
N LEU A 66 -0.37 -5.67 -3.51
CA LEU A 66 -1.78 -5.33 -3.30
C LEU A 66 -2.73 -5.94 -4.34
N ARG A 67 -2.22 -6.38 -5.50
CA ARG A 67 -3.04 -7.05 -6.52
C ARG A 67 -3.31 -8.51 -6.19
N LYS A 68 -2.62 -9.10 -5.20
CA LYS A 68 -2.86 -10.48 -4.77
C LYS A 68 -4.25 -10.60 -4.12
N PRO A 69 -5.04 -11.66 -4.41
CA PRO A 69 -6.40 -11.82 -3.88
C PRO A 69 -6.51 -11.83 -2.35
N GLU A 70 -5.46 -12.32 -1.67
CA GLU A 70 -5.37 -12.36 -0.20
C GLU A 70 -5.23 -10.98 0.46
N PHE A 71 -4.83 -9.95 -0.31
CA PHE A 71 -4.67 -8.58 0.17
C PHE A 71 -5.76 -7.63 -0.33
N ARG A 72 -6.86 -8.16 -0.89
CA ARG A 72 -7.97 -7.34 -1.40
C ARG A 72 -8.55 -6.37 -0.37
N SER A 73 -8.47 -6.70 0.92
CA SER A 73 -8.98 -5.88 2.02
C SER A 73 -8.00 -4.79 2.47
N VAL A 74 -6.80 -4.74 1.88
CA VAL A 74 -5.75 -3.76 2.15
C VAL A 74 -5.78 -2.71 1.05
N GLU A 75 -5.87 -1.44 1.44
CA GLU A 75 -5.88 -0.31 0.54
C GLU A 75 -4.66 0.57 0.81
N LYS A 76 -3.92 0.92 -0.24
CA LYS A 76 -2.92 1.98 -0.18
C LYS A 76 -3.62 3.31 0.05
N ILE A 77 -3.18 4.05 1.06
CA ILE A 77 -3.67 5.42 1.30
C ILE A 77 -2.88 6.41 0.46
N LYS A 78 -1.55 6.35 0.57
CA LYS A 78 -0.61 7.20 -0.16
C LYS A 78 0.83 6.80 0.13
N THR A 79 1.74 7.36 -0.65
CA THR A 79 3.17 7.42 -0.34
C THR A 79 3.53 8.84 0.10
N ILE A 80 4.36 8.98 1.14
CA ILE A 80 4.85 10.26 1.67
C ILE A 80 6.38 10.17 1.74
N GLY A 81 7.06 10.75 0.74
CA GLY A 81 8.51 10.57 0.61
C GLY A 81 8.86 9.09 0.45
N SER A 82 9.71 8.57 1.32
CA SER A 82 10.08 7.14 1.38
C SER A 82 9.17 6.29 2.29
N THR A 83 8.03 6.84 2.74
CA THR A 83 7.06 6.15 3.59
C THR A 83 5.85 5.69 2.80
N TYR A 84 5.57 4.39 2.84
CA TYR A 84 4.37 3.77 2.31
C TYR A 84 3.29 3.66 3.40
N MET A 85 2.08 4.15 3.12
CA MET A 85 0.95 4.10 4.05
C MET A 85 -0.18 3.26 3.46
N ALA A 86 -0.63 2.26 4.22
CA ALA A 86 -1.75 1.40 3.85
C ALA A 86 -2.68 1.16 5.04
N ALA A 87 -3.93 0.83 4.76
CA ALA A 87 -4.94 0.54 5.76
C ALA A 87 -5.78 -0.68 5.35
N SER A 88 -6.45 -1.30 6.31
CA SER A 88 -7.44 -2.34 6.05
C SER A 88 -8.72 -2.11 6.87
N GLY A 89 -9.85 -2.67 6.44
CA GLY A 89 -11.15 -2.46 7.09
C GLY A 89 -11.92 -1.23 6.60
N LEU A 90 -11.48 -0.63 5.49
CA LEU A 90 -12.21 0.48 4.84
C LEU A 90 -13.38 -0.02 4.00
N ASN A 91 -13.21 -1.17 3.33
CA ASN A 91 -14.24 -1.76 2.47
C ASN A 91 -14.99 -2.93 3.12
N VAL A 92 -15.98 -2.61 3.94
CA VAL A 92 -16.83 -3.60 4.66
C VAL A 92 -17.63 -4.50 3.71
N GLN A 93 -17.91 -4.06 2.48
CA GLN A 93 -18.69 -4.87 1.51
C GLN A 93 -17.86 -6.03 0.94
N GLN A 94 -16.56 -5.84 0.70
CA GLN A 94 -15.67 -6.91 0.23
C GLN A 94 -15.37 -7.95 1.32
N MET A 95 -15.49 -7.58 2.60
CA MET A 95 -15.29 -8.50 3.73
C MET A 95 -16.43 -9.53 3.87
N ALA A 96 -17.63 -9.23 3.37
CA ALA A 96 -18.78 -10.13 3.43
C ALA A 96 -18.72 -11.27 2.40
N GLU A 97 -17.79 -11.20 1.44
CA GLU A 97 -17.57 -12.23 0.42
C GLU A 97 -16.40 -13.19 0.78
N ASP A 98 -15.72 -12.95 1.90
CA ASP A 98 -14.66 -13.83 2.39
C ASP A 98 -15.23 -14.94 3.28
N ASP A 99 -14.96 -16.20 2.93
CA ASP A 99 -15.37 -17.43 3.63
C ASP A 99 -14.85 -17.53 5.08
N ASP A 100 -13.96 -16.61 5.50
CA ASP A 100 -13.40 -16.54 6.85
C ASP A 100 -14.17 -15.50 7.68
N ASP A 101 -15.25 -15.96 8.33
CA ASP A 101 -16.23 -15.19 9.11
C ASP A 101 -15.65 -14.51 10.38
N SER A 102 -14.33 -14.32 10.44
CA SER A 102 -13.67 -13.67 11.56
C SER A 102 -13.73 -12.14 11.41
N PRO A 103 -14.21 -11.40 12.42
CA PRO A 103 -14.33 -9.94 12.36
C PRO A 103 -12.98 -9.21 12.26
N HIS A 104 -11.86 -9.95 12.37
CA HIS A 104 -10.50 -9.42 12.37
C HIS A 104 -9.64 -9.97 11.21
N ALA A 105 -10.25 -10.64 10.23
CA ALA A 105 -9.54 -11.19 9.07
C ALA A 105 -8.69 -10.13 8.34
N HIS A 106 -9.20 -8.90 8.23
CA HIS A 106 -8.48 -7.79 7.59
C HIS A 106 -7.24 -7.32 8.35
N LEU A 107 -7.20 -7.48 9.68
CA LEU A 107 -6.02 -7.17 10.47
C LEU A 107 -4.93 -8.22 10.21
N ARG A 108 -5.31 -9.49 10.09
CA ARG A 108 -4.40 -10.56 9.69
C ARG A 108 -3.87 -10.34 8.28
N ALA A 109 -4.74 -9.97 7.32
CA ALA A 109 -4.32 -9.64 5.96
C ALA A 109 -3.32 -8.46 5.94
N LEU A 110 -3.59 -7.41 6.72
CA LEU A 110 -2.69 -6.24 6.84
C LEU A 110 -1.34 -6.61 7.46
N PHE A 111 -1.33 -7.48 8.47
CA PHE A 111 -0.09 -7.95 9.09
C PHE A 111 0.72 -8.83 8.12
N ASN A 112 0.06 -9.77 7.43
CA ASN A 112 0.70 -10.60 6.41
C ASN A 112 1.24 -9.75 5.27
N PHE A 113 0.51 -8.72 4.84
CA PHE A 113 0.99 -7.76 3.84
C PHE A 113 2.29 -7.09 4.30
N ALA A 114 2.38 -6.64 5.56
CA ALA A 114 3.60 -6.06 6.11
C ALA A 114 4.77 -7.07 6.14
N LEU A 115 4.52 -8.35 6.41
CA LEU A 115 5.55 -9.40 6.33
C LEU A 115 6.03 -9.63 4.89
N GLU A 116 5.12 -9.69 3.93
CA GLU A 116 5.47 -9.84 2.51
C GLU A 116 6.25 -8.62 1.99
N MET A 117 5.92 -7.40 2.44
CA MET A 117 6.71 -6.21 2.11
C MET A 117 8.17 -6.33 2.58
N MET A 118 8.41 -6.94 3.75
CA MET A 118 9.77 -7.22 4.21
C MET A 118 10.50 -8.20 3.28
N GLY A 119 9.80 -9.24 2.82
CA GLY A 119 10.34 -10.19 1.83
C GLY A 119 10.66 -9.54 0.49
N VAL A 120 9.78 -8.68 -0.01
CA VAL A 120 10.03 -7.88 -1.23
C VAL A 120 11.26 -7.00 -1.07
N LEU A 121 11.41 -6.33 0.08
CA LEU A 121 12.59 -5.51 0.34
C LEU A 121 13.88 -6.34 0.38
N ASP A 122 13.84 -7.53 0.98
CA ASP A 122 14.99 -8.44 1.01
C ASP A 122 15.39 -8.90 -0.40
N ASP A 123 14.42 -9.22 -1.25
CA ASP A 123 14.68 -9.62 -2.64
C ASP A 123 15.16 -8.45 -3.50
N PHE A 124 14.59 -7.27 -3.29
CA PHE A 124 15.04 -6.03 -3.92
C PHE A 124 16.51 -5.73 -3.58
N ASN A 125 16.89 -5.85 -2.30
CA ASN A 125 18.27 -5.63 -1.86
C ASN A 125 19.25 -6.65 -2.46
N LYS A 126 18.85 -7.92 -2.63
CA LYS A 126 19.69 -8.93 -3.30
C LYS A 126 19.94 -8.57 -4.77
N ASN A 127 18.93 -8.06 -5.46
CA ASN A 127 19.04 -7.66 -6.87
C ASN A 127 19.87 -6.38 -7.03
N MET A 128 19.81 -5.46 -6.06
CA MET A 128 20.62 -4.24 -6.07
C MET A 128 22.13 -4.51 -5.90
N LEU A 129 22.51 -5.54 -5.14
CA LEU A 129 23.92 -5.96 -4.97
C LEU A 129 24.52 -6.68 -6.20
N GLY A 130 23.70 -6.99 -7.20
CA GLY A 130 24.13 -7.64 -8.45
C GLY A 130 24.62 -6.68 -9.54
N PHE A 131 24.59 -5.37 -9.29
CA PHE A 131 25.05 -4.32 -10.20
C PHE A 131 26.37 -3.71 -9.77
#